data_AF-A0ABD0Q749-F1
#
_entry.id   AF-A0ABD0Q749-F1
#
_cell.length_a   1.000
_cell.length_b   1.000
_cell.length_c   1.000
_cell.angle_alpha   90.00
_cell.angle_beta   90.00
_cell.angle_gamma   90.00
#
_symmetry.space_group_name_H-M   'P 1'
#
loop_
_entity.id
_entity.type
_entity.pdbx_description
1 polymer ?
#
loop_
_entity_poly.entity_id
_entity_poly.type
_entity_poly.pdbx_seq_one_letter_code
_entity_poly.pdbx_strand_id
1 'polypeptide(L)'
;MNHLASGNIAHSEVFDNDTATHVVTAVLFGADACFVFDREVSSDEDKSTVEGELKAAFEKLKGISASAEINLSMNNNQNTATQKFSCTFYGDFQLPSNPASFEDALKVFADLPKLLGDNKELAVPLRVWLYPLDKLHSSAAKLQKEIHTSPIRNIESVIESLNITEMKCNDLLKDAPSSAIAGFHDKLMHMKQNCCAYKLSLLKKLGSLLPKIRGGMKMEKALIDLLLSHDECPFRGSDLEQWMKEK
;
A
#
# COMPACT_ATOMS: atom_id res chain seq x y z
N MET A 1 -1.56 10.78 -42.26
CA MET A 1 -1.69 11.31 -40.88
C MET A 1 -1.04 12.70 -40.85
N ASN A 2 -1.81 13.78 -41.10
CA ASN A 2 -1.26 15.15 -41.13
C ASN A 2 -1.41 15.89 -39.78
N HIS A 3 -2.15 15.30 -38.83
CA HIS A 3 -2.39 15.89 -37.50
C HIS A 3 -1.19 15.77 -36.54
N LEU A 4 -0.19 14.95 -36.87
CA LEU A 4 1.04 14.77 -36.08
C LEU A 4 2.27 15.45 -36.71
N ALA A 5 2.06 16.33 -37.71
CA ALA A 5 3.15 17.14 -38.23
C ALA A 5 3.72 18.03 -37.11
N SER A 6 5.04 18.27 -37.10
CA SER A 6 5.75 19.01 -36.04
C SER A 6 5.13 20.39 -35.73
N GLY A 7 4.46 21.06 -36.68
CA GLY A 7 3.75 22.32 -36.45
C GLY A 7 2.40 22.21 -35.73
N ASN A 8 1.86 21.01 -35.54
CA ASN A 8 0.56 20.76 -34.89
C ASN A 8 0.71 20.18 -33.47
N ILE A 9 1.94 19.94 -33.00
CA ILE A 9 2.22 19.39 -31.68
C ILE A 9 2.75 20.52 -30.80
N ALA A 10 1.96 20.92 -29.80
CA ALA A 10 2.30 22.04 -28.92
C ALA A 10 3.59 21.83 -28.10
N HIS A 11 3.96 20.56 -27.85
CA HIS A 11 5.11 20.16 -27.05
C HIS A 11 6.03 19.18 -27.79
N SER A 12 6.46 19.53 -29.00
CA SER A 12 7.33 18.67 -29.80
C SER A 12 8.69 18.40 -29.14
N GLU A 13 9.15 19.31 -28.28
CA GLU A 13 10.40 19.19 -27.51
C GLU A 13 10.47 17.94 -26.62
N VAL A 14 9.32 17.36 -26.26
CA VAL A 14 9.23 16.13 -25.47
C VAL A 14 9.85 14.93 -26.20
N PHE A 15 9.85 14.94 -27.53
CA PHE A 15 10.46 13.86 -28.33
C PHE A 15 12.00 13.87 -28.28
N ASP A 16 12.61 15.01 -27.97
CA ASP A 16 14.06 15.18 -28.06
C ASP A 16 14.75 15.26 -26.69
N ASN A 17 14.00 15.58 -25.62
CA ASN A 17 14.56 15.80 -24.28
C ASN A 17 14.50 14.57 -23.35
N ASP A 18 14.08 13.40 -23.86
CA ASP A 18 13.92 12.14 -23.11
C ASP A 18 13.09 12.26 -21.81
N THR A 19 12.21 13.25 -21.73
CA THR A 19 11.46 13.57 -20.50
C THR A 19 10.29 12.64 -20.25
N ALA A 20 9.79 11.96 -21.27
CA ALA A 20 8.65 11.05 -21.18
C ALA A 20 8.76 9.92 -22.21
N THR A 21 8.18 8.75 -21.89
CA THR A 21 8.10 7.61 -22.81
C THR A 21 6.68 7.39 -23.35
N HIS A 22 5.67 7.96 -22.71
CA HIS A 22 4.25 7.79 -23.05
C HIS A 22 3.50 9.11 -22.88
N VAL A 23 2.37 9.22 -23.58
CA VAL A 23 1.38 10.29 -23.42
C VAL A 23 0.04 9.71 -22.96
N VAL A 24 -0.68 10.45 -22.12
CA VAL A 24 -2.04 10.09 -21.69
C VAL A 24 -3.01 10.29 -22.85
N THR A 25 -3.77 9.27 -23.20
CA THR A 25 -4.78 9.33 -24.29
C THR A 25 -6.22 9.22 -23.80
N ALA A 26 -6.42 8.65 -22.60
CA ALA A 26 -7.72 8.63 -21.95
C ALA A 26 -7.54 8.61 -20.43
N VAL A 27 -8.54 9.12 -19.72
CA VAL A 27 -8.62 9.12 -18.26
C VAL A 27 -10.03 8.71 -17.84
N LEU A 28 -10.12 7.74 -16.93
CA LEU A 28 -11.35 7.38 -16.25
C LEU A 28 -11.36 8.10 -14.90
N PHE A 29 -12.39 8.91 -14.70
CA PHE A 29 -12.63 9.61 -13.44
C PHE A 29 -13.58 8.82 -12.55
N GLY A 30 -13.34 8.87 -11.25
CA GLY A 30 -14.15 8.25 -10.20
C GLY A 30 -13.61 8.63 -8.83
N ALA A 31 -13.91 7.84 -7.82
CA ALA A 31 -13.31 7.97 -6.49
C ALA A 31 -13.30 6.61 -5.81
N ASP A 32 -12.21 6.31 -5.12
CA ASP A 32 -12.10 5.11 -4.30
C ASP A 32 -12.17 5.48 -2.80
N ALA A 33 -12.75 4.57 -2.03
CA ALA A 33 -12.81 4.65 -0.57
C ALA A 33 -12.43 3.29 0.01
N CYS A 34 -11.51 3.30 0.96
CA CYS A 34 -11.02 2.14 1.69
C CYS A 34 -11.25 2.37 3.18
N PHE A 35 -12.01 1.45 3.79
CA PHE A 35 -12.25 1.40 5.22
C PHE A 35 -11.46 0.23 5.80
N VAL A 36 -10.42 0.53 6.57
CA VAL A 36 -9.60 -0.47 7.25
C VAL A 36 -10.16 -0.65 8.65
N PHE A 37 -10.66 -1.85 8.95
CA PHE A 37 -11.18 -2.20 10.26
C PHE A 37 -10.15 -3.00 11.03
N ASP A 38 -9.57 -2.39 12.07
CA ASP A 38 -8.55 -3.01 12.90
C ASP A 38 -9.11 -3.32 14.28
N ARG A 39 -8.77 -4.51 14.78
CA ARG A 39 -9.03 -4.93 16.16
C ARG A 39 -7.73 -5.32 16.83
N GLU A 40 -7.44 -4.69 17.96
CA GLU A 40 -6.38 -5.11 18.86
C GLU A 40 -6.83 -6.34 19.65
N VAL A 41 -5.94 -7.31 19.81
CA VAL A 41 -6.20 -8.59 20.47
C VAL A 41 -5.09 -8.86 21.46
N SER A 42 -5.42 -9.25 22.68
CA SER A 42 -4.42 -9.66 23.67
C SER A 42 -4.20 -11.18 23.67
N SER A 43 -3.06 -11.62 24.22
CA SER A 43 -2.70 -13.04 24.23
C SER A 43 -3.59 -13.93 25.08
N ASP A 44 -4.34 -13.35 26.02
CA ASP A 44 -5.29 -14.03 26.91
C ASP A 44 -6.69 -14.19 26.30
N GLU A 45 -6.98 -13.54 25.17
CA GLU A 45 -8.25 -13.71 24.47
C GLU A 45 -8.35 -15.07 23.76
N ASP A 46 -9.52 -15.70 23.86
CA ASP A 46 -9.78 -16.97 23.18
C ASP A 46 -9.86 -16.78 21.67
N LYS A 47 -9.02 -17.53 20.94
CA LYS A 47 -8.92 -17.44 19.48
C LYS A 47 -10.26 -17.70 18.77
N SER A 48 -11.07 -18.64 19.25
CA SER A 48 -12.36 -18.95 18.64
C SER A 48 -13.36 -17.82 18.79
N THR A 49 -13.31 -17.11 19.93
CA THR A 49 -14.09 -15.91 20.20
C THR A 49 -13.67 -14.78 19.26
N VAL A 50 -12.36 -14.57 19.09
CA VAL A 50 -11.82 -13.55 18.17
C VAL A 50 -12.26 -13.81 16.72
N GLU A 51 -12.12 -15.04 16.25
CA GLU A 51 -12.56 -15.47 14.92
C GLU A 51 -14.08 -15.30 14.73
N GLY A 52 -14.87 -15.64 15.76
CA GLY A 52 -16.32 -15.46 15.75
C GLY A 52 -16.75 -14.00 15.63
N GLU A 53 -16.10 -13.09 16.36
CA GLU A 53 -16.36 -11.65 16.31
C GLU A 53 -15.94 -11.05 14.96
N LEU A 54 -14.79 -11.46 14.42
CA LEU A 54 -14.36 -11.05 13.07
C LEU A 54 -15.37 -11.49 12.01
N LYS A 55 -15.84 -12.74 12.09
CA LYS A 55 -16.86 -13.26 11.18
C LYS A 55 -18.17 -12.48 11.31
N ALA A 56 -18.61 -12.16 12.52
CA ALA A 56 -19.82 -11.38 12.74
C ALA A 56 -19.73 -9.97 12.14
N ALA A 57 -18.60 -9.28 12.32
CA ALA A 57 -18.35 -7.97 11.71
C ALA A 57 -18.31 -8.05 10.18
N PHE A 58 -17.64 -9.07 9.63
CA PHE A 58 -17.56 -9.28 8.18
C PHE A 58 -18.92 -9.58 7.53
N GLU A 59 -19.74 -10.44 8.15
CA GLU A 59 -21.09 -10.71 7.64
C GLU A 59 -21.98 -9.46 7.71
N LYS A 60 -21.76 -8.57 8.68
CA LYS A 60 -22.43 -7.27 8.70
C LYS A 60 -22.02 -6.40 7.50
N LEU A 61 -20.73 -6.38 7.15
CA LEU A 61 -20.22 -5.64 5.99
C LEU A 61 -20.75 -6.19 4.66
N LYS A 62 -20.81 -7.52 4.51
CA LYS A 62 -21.39 -8.17 3.31
C LYS A 62 -22.83 -7.77 3.03
N GLY A 63 -23.61 -7.49 4.07
CA GLY A 63 -25.00 -7.07 3.93
C GLY A 63 -25.19 -5.65 3.41
N ILE A 64 -24.11 -4.86 3.29
CA ILE A 64 -24.16 -3.48 2.81
C ILE A 64 -24.10 -3.49 1.29
N SER A 65 -25.09 -2.86 0.66
CA SER A 65 -25.09 -2.61 -0.79
C SER A 65 -25.21 -1.12 -1.05
N ALA A 66 -24.57 -0.65 -2.11
CA ALA A 66 -24.50 0.77 -2.47
C ALA A 66 -25.83 1.41 -2.88
N SER A 67 -26.91 0.63 -3.02
CA SER A 67 -28.21 1.07 -3.52
C SER A 67 -29.39 0.85 -2.55
N ALA A 68 -29.14 0.35 -1.35
CA ALA A 68 -30.18 0.13 -0.33
C ALA A 68 -29.99 1.10 0.84
N GLU A 69 -31.09 1.45 1.52
CA GLU A 69 -31.02 2.00 2.88
C GLU A 69 -30.14 1.06 3.71
N ILE A 70 -28.98 1.56 4.14
CA ILE A 70 -28.09 0.76 4.96
C ILE A 70 -28.83 0.44 6.24
N ASN A 71 -29.15 -0.83 6.43
CA ASN A 71 -29.75 -1.28 7.67
C ASN A 71 -28.69 -1.16 8.77
N LEU A 72 -28.71 -0.05 9.49
CA LEU A 72 -27.80 0.21 10.62
C LEU A 72 -28.13 -0.66 11.83
N SER A 73 -29.28 -1.35 11.88
CA SER A 73 -29.62 -2.19 13.01
C SER A 73 -28.69 -3.42 13.09
N MET A 74 -28.17 -3.66 14.28
CA MET A 74 -27.31 -4.80 14.61
C MET A 74 -28.00 -5.61 15.69
N ASN A 75 -27.89 -6.93 15.64
CA ASN A 75 -28.26 -7.75 16.80
C ASN A 75 -27.21 -7.57 17.91
N ASN A 76 -27.53 -8.00 19.13
CA ASN A 76 -26.63 -7.82 20.29
C ASN A 76 -25.23 -8.38 20.03
N ASN A 77 -25.11 -9.57 19.42
CA ASN A 77 -23.82 -10.20 19.16
C ASN A 77 -22.98 -9.45 18.13
N GLN A 78 -23.60 -8.89 17.09
CA GLN A 78 -22.93 -8.05 16.08
C GLN A 78 -22.51 -6.71 16.69
N ASN A 79 -23.35 -6.13 17.55
CA ASN A 79 -23.06 -4.87 18.20
C ASN A 79 -21.82 -5.01 19.11
N THR A 80 -21.79 -6.03 19.97
CA THR A 80 -20.62 -6.29 20.83
C THR A 80 -19.35 -6.58 20.04
N ALA A 81 -19.46 -7.28 18.91
CA ALA A 81 -18.31 -7.57 18.05
C ALA A 81 -17.76 -6.31 17.38
N THR A 82 -18.62 -5.49 16.77
CA THR A 82 -18.21 -4.29 16.01
C THR A 82 -17.66 -3.17 16.87
N GLN A 83 -18.08 -3.06 18.14
CA GLN A 83 -17.53 -2.11 19.11
C GLN A 83 -16.04 -2.32 19.43
N LYS A 84 -15.50 -3.52 19.17
CA LYS A 84 -14.07 -3.82 19.36
C LYS A 84 -13.20 -3.40 18.17
N PHE A 85 -13.80 -2.96 17.07
CA PHE A 85 -13.08 -2.53 15.89
C PHE A 85 -12.95 -1.01 15.85
N SER A 86 -11.74 -0.56 15.56
CA SER A 86 -11.48 0.79 15.08
C SER A 86 -11.62 0.84 13.56
N CYS A 87 -11.81 2.04 13.01
CA CYS A 87 -11.78 2.26 11.57
C CYS A 87 -10.72 3.30 11.21
N THR A 88 -9.93 3.02 10.18
CA THR A 88 -9.09 4.00 9.51
C THR A 88 -9.56 4.17 8.06
N PHE A 89 -9.84 5.41 7.67
CA PHE A 89 -10.32 5.73 6.33
C PHE A 89 -9.21 6.26 5.42
N TYR A 90 -9.16 5.73 4.20
CA TYR A 90 -8.36 6.24 3.10
C TYR A 90 -9.25 6.40 1.88
N GLY A 91 -9.33 7.57 1.27
CA GLY A 91 -10.13 7.73 0.06
C GLY A 91 -10.04 9.12 -0.55
N ASP A 92 -10.62 9.24 -1.74
CA ASP A 92 -10.58 10.46 -2.57
C ASP A 92 -11.69 11.48 -2.20
N PHE A 93 -12.35 11.28 -1.05
CA PHE A 93 -13.50 12.07 -0.63
C PHE A 93 -13.12 13.12 0.40
N GLN A 94 -13.67 14.34 0.24
CA GLN A 94 -13.53 15.38 1.25
C GLN A 94 -14.55 15.16 2.37
N LEU A 95 -14.07 14.62 3.50
CA LEU A 95 -14.88 14.42 4.70
C LEU A 95 -14.64 15.54 5.72
N PRO A 96 -15.67 16.04 6.41
CA PRO A 96 -15.49 16.96 7.54
C PRO A 96 -14.66 16.34 8.68
N SER A 97 -14.82 15.03 8.88
CA SER A 97 -14.06 14.22 9.84
C SER A 97 -13.98 12.78 9.36
N ASN A 98 -12.82 12.15 9.52
CA ASN A 98 -12.65 10.73 9.18
C ASN A 98 -13.41 9.83 10.18
N PRO A 99 -14.03 8.73 9.71
CA PRO A 99 -14.64 7.76 10.61
C PRO A 99 -13.56 7.05 11.42
N ALA A 100 -13.82 6.86 12.71
CA ALA A 100 -12.93 6.16 13.65
C ALA A 100 -13.55 4.88 14.23
N SER A 101 -14.83 4.64 13.96
CA SER A 101 -15.60 3.50 14.47
C SER A 101 -16.30 2.76 13.33
N PHE A 102 -16.77 1.54 13.62
CA PHE A 102 -17.56 0.76 12.67
C PHE A 102 -18.84 1.49 12.24
N GLU A 103 -19.58 2.08 13.17
CA GLU A 103 -20.82 2.80 12.87
C GLU A 103 -20.59 4.06 12.03
N ASP A 104 -19.53 4.83 12.33
CA ASP A 104 -19.20 6.02 11.55
C ASP A 104 -18.80 5.65 10.13
N ALA A 105 -18.07 4.54 9.96
CA ALA A 105 -17.73 4.02 8.64
C ALA A 105 -19.00 3.70 7.81
N LEU A 106 -20.02 3.10 8.42
CA LEU A 106 -21.30 2.82 7.74
C LEU A 106 -22.03 4.10 7.31
N LYS A 107 -22.04 5.12 8.17
CA LYS A 107 -22.65 6.43 7.84
C LYS A 107 -21.93 7.08 6.68
N VAL A 108 -20.60 7.15 6.74
CA VAL A 108 -19.77 7.70 5.66
C VAL A 108 -20.00 6.92 4.38
N PHE A 109 -20.01 5.58 4.43
CA PHE A 109 -20.27 4.73 3.27
C PHE A 109 -21.61 5.04 2.61
N ALA A 110 -22.68 5.28 3.39
CA ALA A 110 -24.00 5.65 2.87
C ALA A 110 -23.99 6.97 2.10
N ASP A 111 -23.13 7.91 2.51
CA ASP A 111 -23.07 9.25 1.95
C ASP A 111 -22.05 9.38 0.81
N LEU A 112 -21.11 8.43 0.65
CA LEU A 112 -20.09 8.46 -0.42
C LEU A 112 -20.66 8.83 -1.81
N PRO A 113 -21.78 8.25 -2.29
CA PRO A 113 -22.30 8.62 -3.60
C PRO A 113 -22.70 10.10 -3.72
N LYS A 114 -23.13 10.73 -2.63
CA LYS A 114 -23.53 12.14 -2.57
C LYS A 114 -22.32 13.08 -2.48
N LEU A 115 -21.19 12.58 -1.99
CA LEU A 115 -19.97 13.34 -1.78
C LEU A 115 -19.16 13.58 -3.06
N LEU A 116 -19.60 13.07 -4.22
CA LEU A 116 -18.97 13.34 -5.52
C LEU A 116 -19.41 14.67 -6.15
N GLY A 117 -20.41 15.34 -5.57
CA GLY A 117 -21.08 16.48 -6.18
C GLY A 117 -22.18 16.06 -7.16
N ASP A 118 -23.11 16.96 -7.45
CA ASP A 118 -24.33 16.67 -8.22
C ASP A 118 -24.00 16.20 -9.65
N ASN A 119 -22.90 16.68 -10.22
CA ASN A 119 -22.40 16.31 -11.54
C ASN A 119 -21.13 15.46 -11.47
N LYS A 120 -20.81 14.91 -10.29
CA LYS A 120 -19.57 14.14 -10.03
C LYS A 120 -18.30 14.95 -10.26
N GLU A 121 -18.38 16.26 -10.10
CA GLU A 121 -17.28 17.21 -10.33
C GLU A 121 -16.10 17.03 -9.37
N LEU A 122 -16.29 16.34 -8.24
CA LEU A 122 -15.24 16.02 -7.28
C LEU A 122 -14.53 14.68 -7.57
N ALA A 123 -14.91 13.99 -8.66
CA ALA A 123 -14.21 12.77 -9.08
C ALA A 123 -12.76 13.06 -9.48
N VAL A 124 -11.86 12.13 -9.17
CA VAL A 124 -10.44 12.17 -9.47
C VAL A 124 -10.05 11.13 -10.53
N PRO A 125 -8.89 11.27 -11.20
CA PRO A 125 -8.38 10.25 -12.12
C PRO A 125 -8.10 8.91 -11.41
N LEU A 126 -8.84 7.85 -11.73
CA LEU A 126 -8.61 6.50 -11.20
C LEU A 126 -7.74 5.65 -12.13
N ARG A 127 -7.94 5.80 -13.45
CA ARG A 127 -7.22 5.01 -14.46
C ARG A 127 -6.83 5.89 -15.64
N VAL A 128 -5.59 5.76 -16.07
CA VAL A 128 -5.07 6.43 -17.26
C VAL A 128 -4.67 5.40 -18.31
N TRP A 129 -4.92 5.71 -19.58
CA TRP A 129 -4.41 4.96 -20.71
C TRP A 129 -3.24 5.72 -21.30
N LEU A 130 -2.13 5.01 -21.47
CA LEU A 130 -0.88 5.55 -21.95
C LEU A 130 -0.62 5.03 -23.36
N TYR A 131 -0.28 5.92 -24.28
CA TYR A 131 0.18 5.58 -25.63
C TYR A 131 1.69 5.84 -25.74
N PRO A 132 2.48 4.88 -26.25
CA PRO A 132 3.93 5.06 -26.37
C PRO A 132 4.29 6.16 -27.36
N LEU A 133 5.19 7.07 -26.97
CA LEU A 133 5.62 8.18 -27.81
C LEU A 133 6.49 7.73 -28.99
N ASP A 134 7.21 6.62 -28.85
CA ASP A 134 8.07 6.05 -29.91
C ASP A 134 7.26 5.55 -31.13
N LYS A 135 5.95 5.32 -30.96
CA LYS A 135 5.02 5.03 -32.05
C LYS A 135 4.54 6.27 -32.80
N LEU A 136 4.71 7.45 -32.20
CA LEU A 136 4.39 8.74 -32.83
C LEU A 136 5.62 9.35 -33.49
N HIS A 137 6.79 9.27 -32.84
CA HIS A 137 8.03 9.81 -33.34
C HIS A 137 9.22 8.92 -32.96
N SER A 138 10.05 8.56 -33.93
CA SER A 138 11.12 7.56 -33.72
C SER A 138 12.27 8.04 -32.83
N SER A 139 12.45 9.34 -32.63
CA SER A 139 13.44 9.88 -31.69
C SER A 139 12.99 9.83 -30.24
N ALA A 140 11.70 9.62 -29.97
CA ALA A 140 11.16 9.67 -28.62
C ALA A 140 11.79 8.61 -27.71
N ALA A 141 11.97 8.97 -26.43
CA ALA A 141 12.37 8.01 -25.42
C ALA A 141 11.38 6.84 -25.35
N LYS A 142 11.91 5.64 -25.10
CA LYS A 142 11.13 4.40 -24.98
C LYS A 142 11.60 3.55 -23.81
N LEU A 143 10.68 2.75 -23.29
CA LEU A 143 11.02 1.68 -22.37
C LEU A 143 11.86 0.63 -23.11
N GLN A 144 13.09 0.39 -22.65
CA GLN A 144 14.03 -0.49 -23.34
C GLN A 144 13.97 -1.93 -22.81
N LYS A 145 13.66 -2.11 -21.52
CA LYS A 145 13.63 -3.42 -20.87
C LYS A 145 12.47 -3.54 -19.90
N GLU A 146 11.82 -4.69 -19.95
CA GLU A 146 10.98 -5.18 -18.86
C GLU A 146 11.85 -5.83 -17.78
N ILE A 147 11.31 -5.92 -16.57
CA ILE A 147 11.96 -6.59 -15.43
C ILE A 147 11.22 -7.90 -15.19
N HIS A 148 11.94 -9.01 -15.04
CA HIS A 148 11.30 -10.28 -14.75
C HIS A 148 10.60 -10.25 -13.38
N THR A 149 9.51 -11.01 -13.28
CA THR A 149 8.71 -11.09 -12.06
C THR A 149 9.44 -11.76 -10.89
N SER A 150 10.44 -12.60 -11.17
CA SER A 150 11.18 -13.34 -10.14
C SER A 150 11.97 -12.41 -9.20
N PRO A 151 12.86 -11.52 -9.67
CA PRO A 151 13.52 -10.54 -8.79
C PRO A 151 12.53 -9.62 -8.05
N ILE A 152 11.41 -9.26 -8.69
CA ILE A 152 10.37 -8.44 -8.07
C ILE A 152 9.81 -9.15 -6.83
N ARG A 153 9.38 -10.41 -6.97
CA ARG A 153 8.85 -11.21 -5.85
C ARG A 153 9.86 -11.40 -4.72
N ASN A 154 11.13 -11.63 -5.06
CA ASN A 154 12.17 -11.80 -4.04
C ASN A 154 12.38 -10.50 -3.24
N ILE A 155 12.39 -9.34 -3.91
CA ILE A 155 12.48 -8.04 -3.25
C ILE A 155 11.25 -7.76 -2.38
N GLU A 156 10.05 -8.08 -2.87
CA GLU A 156 8.80 -7.98 -2.09
C GLU A 156 8.89 -8.82 -0.81
N SER A 157 9.37 -10.07 -0.90
CA SER A 157 9.55 -10.95 0.26
C SER A 157 10.54 -10.39 1.29
N VAL A 158 11.63 -9.77 0.82
CA VAL A 158 12.58 -9.09 1.72
C VAL A 158 11.91 -7.94 2.47
N ILE A 159 11.16 -7.08 1.77
CA ILE A 159 10.46 -5.95 2.37
C ILE A 159 9.38 -6.45 3.34
N GLU A 160 8.67 -7.52 2.99
CA GLU A 160 7.67 -8.16 3.84
C GLU A 160 8.29 -8.69 5.13
N SER A 161 9.42 -9.41 5.06
CA SER A 161 10.13 -9.90 6.25
C SER A 161 10.54 -8.77 7.20
N LEU A 162 11.04 -7.66 6.67
CA LEU A 162 11.38 -6.47 7.46
C LEU A 162 10.14 -5.86 8.13
N ASN A 163 9.02 -5.76 7.40
CA ASN A 163 7.76 -5.23 7.93
C ASN A 163 7.17 -6.14 9.03
N ILE A 164 7.22 -7.46 8.85
CA ILE A 164 6.77 -8.43 9.84
C ILE A 164 7.59 -8.31 11.13
N THR A 165 8.91 -8.18 11.02
CA THR A 165 9.78 -7.98 12.20
C THR A 165 9.47 -6.65 12.89
N GLU A 166 9.26 -5.57 12.14
CA GLU A 166 8.87 -4.27 12.68
C GLU A 166 7.53 -4.34 13.43
N MET A 167 6.54 -5.03 12.85
CA MET A 167 5.22 -5.27 13.44
C MET A 167 5.34 -6.05 14.75
N LYS A 168 6.03 -7.19 14.75
CA LYS A 168 6.22 -7.99 15.97
C LYS A 168 6.98 -7.22 17.07
N CYS A 169 7.96 -6.40 16.70
CA CYS A 169 8.62 -5.52 17.66
C CYS A 169 7.63 -4.51 18.26
N ASN A 170 6.73 -3.93 17.47
CA ASN A 170 5.70 -3.03 17.99
C ASN A 170 4.74 -3.73 18.96
N ASP A 171 4.35 -4.97 18.66
CA ASP A 171 3.48 -5.76 19.55
C ASP A 171 4.19 -6.02 20.88
N LEU A 172 5.41 -6.54 20.85
CA LEU A 172 6.22 -6.79 22.06
C LEU A 172 6.50 -5.52 22.86
N LEU A 173 6.63 -4.37 22.19
CA LEU A 173 6.86 -3.09 22.86
C LEU A 173 5.67 -2.66 23.73
N LYS A 174 4.45 -3.08 23.38
CA LYS A 174 3.23 -2.80 24.14
C LYS A 174 3.04 -3.75 25.33
N ASP A 175 3.75 -4.89 25.36
CA ASP A 175 3.57 -5.89 26.42
C ASP A 175 4.13 -5.42 27.77
N ALA A 176 3.59 -5.99 28.86
CA ALA A 176 3.99 -5.67 30.22
C ALA A 176 5.50 -5.85 30.51
N PRO A 177 6.20 -6.90 30.01
CA PRO A 177 7.63 -7.05 30.21
C PRO A 177 8.48 -5.95 29.56
N SER A 178 8.07 -5.45 28.39
CA SER A 178 8.72 -4.29 27.74
C SER A 178 8.65 -3.05 28.64
N SER A 179 7.48 -2.79 29.23
CA SER A 179 7.31 -1.67 30.16
C SER A 179 8.11 -1.82 31.45
N ALA A 180 8.35 -3.05 31.91
CA ALA A 180 9.03 -3.34 33.17
C ALA A 180 10.57 -3.39 33.06
N ILE A 181 11.12 -3.70 31.88
CA ILE A 181 12.55 -3.94 31.69
C ILE A 181 13.10 -3.01 30.60
N ALA A 182 13.67 -1.87 31.01
CA ALA A 182 14.21 -0.86 30.09
C ALA A 182 15.20 -1.44 29.07
N GLY A 183 16.12 -2.31 29.49
CA GLY A 183 17.08 -2.94 28.59
C GLY A 183 16.45 -3.88 27.54
N PHE A 184 15.25 -4.42 27.80
CA PHE A 184 14.49 -5.20 26.82
C PHE A 184 13.74 -4.27 25.86
N HIS A 185 13.06 -3.24 26.39
CA HIS A 185 12.42 -2.18 25.61
C HIS A 185 13.38 -1.55 24.60
N ASP A 186 14.57 -1.14 25.05
CA ASP A 186 15.58 -0.52 24.20
C ASP A 186 16.01 -1.46 23.09
N LYS A 187 16.21 -2.76 23.37
CA LYS A 187 16.58 -3.73 22.33
C LYS A 187 15.52 -3.86 21.24
N LEU A 188 14.24 -3.90 21.61
CA LEU A 188 13.12 -3.95 20.67
C LEU A 188 13.05 -2.67 19.84
N MET A 189 13.18 -1.50 20.48
CA MET A 189 13.20 -0.20 19.80
C MET A 189 14.35 -0.10 18.79
N HIS A 190 15.56 -0.50 19.17
CA HIS A 190 16.71 -0.50 18.26
C HIS A 190 16.51 -1.47 17.09
N MET A 191 15.99 -2.67 17.33
CA MET A 191 15.73 -3.62 16.23
C MET A 191 14.70 -3.06 15.25
N LYS A 192 13.59 -2.50 15.74
CA LYS A 192 12.58 -1.82 14.94
C LYS A 192 13.19 -0.71 14.07
N GLN A 193 13.98 0.18 14.69
CA GLN A 193 14.65 1.28 14.00
C GLN A 193 15.64 0.79 12.94
N ASN A 194 16.42 -0.26 13.25
CA ASN A 194 17.37 -0.87 12.34
C ASN A 194 16.67 -1.46 11.10
N CYS A 195 15.55 -2.18 11.29
CA CYS A 195 14.74 -2.71 10.18
C CYS A 195 14.19 -1.56 9.31
N CYS A 196 13.67 -0.51 9.93
CA CYS A 196 13.16 0.67 9.23
C CYS A 196 14.26 1.37 8.40
N ALA A 197 15.42 1.61 9.00
CA ALA A 197 16.56 2.24 8.33
C ALA A 197 17.10 1.40 7.16
N TYR A 198 17.19 0.08 7.35
CA TYR A 198 17.61 -0.84 6.29
C TYR A 198 16.60 -0.86 5.14
N LYS A 199 15.29 -0.98 5.45
CA LYS A 199 14.19 -0.92 4.47
C LYS A 199 14.26 0.36 3.65
N LEU A 200 14.45 1.52 4.28
CA LEU A 200 14.58 2.81 3.59
C LEU A 200 15.81 2.84 2.66
N SER A 201 16.95 2.33 3.11
CA SER A 201 18.16 2.21 2.29
C SER A 201 17.94 1.31 1.07
N LEU A 202 17.25 0.18 1.24
CA LEU A 202 16.88 -0.74 0.17
C LEU A 202 15.95 -0.06 -0.84
N LEU A 203 14.88 0.59 -0.40
CA LEU A 203 13.94 1.32 -1.25
C LEU A 203 14.62 2.44 -2.04
N LYS A 204 15.56 3.17 -1.42
CA LYS A 204 16.36 4.20 -2.10
C LYS A 204 17.23 3.60 -3.22
N LYS A 205 17.88 2.46 -2.96
CA LYS A 205 18.66 1.74 -3.98
C LYS A 205 17.76 1.30 -5.13
N LEU A 206 16.62 0.67 -4.83
CA LEU A 206 15.63 0.22 -5.82
C LEU A 206 15.12 1.38 -6.68
N GLY A 207 14.71 2.49 -6.07
CA GLY A 207 14.25 3.69 -6.78
C GLY A 207 15.28 4.24 -7.77
N SER A 208 16.57 4.05 -7.50
CA SER A 208 17.65 4.43 -8.42
C SER A 208 17.96 3.38 -9.50
N LEU A 209 17.73 2.09 -9.22
CA LEU A 209 18.07 0.97 -10.11
C LEU A 209 16.96 0.71 -11.12
N LEU A 210 15.69 0.73 -10.70
CA LEU A 210 14.56 0.38 -11.55
C LEU A 210 14.49 1.25 -12.82
N PRO A 211 14.62 2.60 -12.75
CA PRO A 211 14.63 3.43 -13.95
C PRO A 211 15.84 3.15 -14.86
N LYS A 212 17.01 2.88 -14.28
CA LYS A 212 18.24 2.57 -15.04
C LYS A 212 18.14 1.24 -15.78
N ILE A 213 17.51 0.24 -15.18
CA ILE A 213 17.29 -1.06 -15.82
C ILE A 213 16.26 -0.91 -16.94
N ARG A 214 15.12 -0.29 -16.63
CA ARG A 214 14.04 -0.01 -17.61
C ARG A 214 14.51 0.84 -18.79
N GLY A 215 15.41 1.79 -18.56
CA GLY A 215 16.06 2.61 -19.59
C GLY A 215 17.27 1.94 -20.26
N GLY A 216 17.61 0.70 -19.93
CA GLY A 216 18.70 -0.06 -20.56
C GLY A 216 20.12 0.30 -20.09
N MET A 217 20.28 1.31 -19.23
CA MET A 217 21.57 1.74 -18.67
C MET A 217 22.20 0.72 -17.70
N LYS A 218 21.40 -0.16 -17.12
CA LYS A 218 21.87 -1.27 -16.27
C LYS A 218 21.24 -2.60 -16.69
N MET A 219 21.93 -3.69 -16.37
CA MET A 219 21.40 -5.04 -16.50
C MET A 219 20.55 -5.39 -15.27
N GLU A 220 19.54 -6.24 -15.47
CA GLU A 220 18.70 -6.76 -14.39
C GLU A 220 19.49 -7.52 -13.32
N LYS A 221 20.67 -8.04 -13.68
CA LYS A 221 21.66 -8.59 -12.73
C LYS A 221 21.90 -7.65 -11.54
N ALA A 222 21.81 -6.33 -11.69
CA ALA A 222 21.94 -5.40 -10.58
C ALA A 222 20.89 -5.58 -9.46
N LEU A 223 19.70 -6.11 -9.76
CA LEU A 223 18.71 -6.48 -8.74
C LEU A 223 19.08 -7.81 -8.07
N ILE A 224 19.62 -8.75 -8.84
CA ILE A 224 20.12 -10.03 -8.30
C ILE A 224 21.29 -9.77 -7.34
N ASP A 225 22.25 -8.93 -7.75
CA ASP A 225 23.38 -8.55 -6.90
C ASP A 225 22.91 -7.82 -5.62
N LEU A 226 21.84 -7.02 -5.71
CA LEU A 226 21.23 -6.39 -4.54
C LEU A 226 20.63 -7.42 -3.57
N LEU A 227 19.93 -8.44 -4.09
CA LEU A 227 19.39 -9.54 -3.29
C LEU A 227 20.50 -10.38 -2.66
N LEU A 228 21.56 -10.71 -3.40
CA LEU A 228 22.72 -11.42 -2.85
C LEU A 228 23.38 -10.62 -1.71
N SER A 229 23.52 -9.29 -1.87
CA SER A 229 24.03 -8.43 -0.80
C SER A 229 23.11 -8.37 0.43
N HIS A 230 21.81 -8.60 0.23
CA HIS A 230 20.85 -8.74 1.33
C HIS A 230 21.03 -10.08 2.06
N ASP A 231 21.25 -11.18 1.33
CA ASP A 231 21.44 -12.51 1.93
C ASP A 231 22.73 -12.60 2.76
N GLU A 232 23.71 -11.74 2.50
CA GLU A 232 24.93 -11.60 3.30
C GLU A 232 24.77 -10.71 4.55
N CYS A 233 23.65 -9.98 4.65
CA CYS A 233 23.41 -9.04 5.73
C CYS A 233 22.63 -9.68 6.89
N PRO A 234 22.75 -9.16 8.13
CA PRO A 234 22.06 -9.71 9.30
C PRO A 234 20.53 -9.48 9.27
N PHE A 235 20.02 -8.81 8.24
CA PHE A 235 18.58 -8.56 8.05
C PHE A 235 17.91 -9.57 7.14
N ARG A 236 18.59 -10.65 6.72
CA ARG A 236 17.93 -11.74 5.99
C ARG A 236 16.84 -12.37 6.86
N GLY A 237 15.75 -12.81 6.21
CA GLY A 237 14.54 -13.20 6.92
C GLY A 237 14.74 -14.29 7.97
N SER A 238 15.62 -15.27 7.72
CA SER A 238 15.92 -16.34 8.68
C SER A 238 16.57 -15.82 9.96
N ASP A 239 17.47 -14.83 9.85
CA ASP A 239 18.18 -14.28 11.01
C ASP A 239 17.25 -13.38 11.83
N LEU A 240 16.39 -12.61 11.16
CA LEU A 240 15.35 -11.83 11.83
C LEU A 240 14.35 -12.75 12.55
N GLU A 241 13.91 -13.82 11.90
CA GLU A 241 13.01 -14.80 12.52
C GLU A 241 13.65 -15.47 13.74
N GLN A 242 14.93 -15.88 13.62
CA GLN A 242 15.67 -16.47 14.72
C GLN A 242 15.85 -15.48 15.87
N TRP A 243 16.21 -14.23 15.58
CA TRP A 243 16.33 -13.18 16.59
C TRP A 243 15.03 -12.97 17.36
N MET A 244 13.89 -12.98 16.64
CA MET A 244 12.56 -12.85 17.26
C MET A 244 12.21 -14.05 18.15
N LYS A 245 12.63 -15.27 17.81
CA LYS A 245 12.38 -16.48 18.63
C LYS A 245 13.18 -16.51 19.93
N GLU A 246 14.33 -15.85 19.95
CA GLU A 246 15.23 -15.78 21.12
C GLU A 246 14.89 -14.64 22.10
N LYS A 247 13.82 -13.90 21.84
CA LYS A 247 13.37 -12.77 22.67
C LYS A 247 12.06 -13.14 23.35
#